data_AF-A0A5C4QC62-F1
#
_entry.id   AF-A0A5C4QC62-F1
#
_cell.length_a   1.000
_cell.length_b   1.000
_cell.length_c   1.000
_cell.angle_alpha   90.00
_cell.angle_beta   90.00
_cell.angle_gamma   90.00
#
_symmetry.space_group_name_H-M   'P 1'
#
loop_
_entity.id
_entity.type
_entity.pdbx_description
1 polymer ?
#
loop_
_entity_poly.entity_id
_entity_poly.type
_entity_poly.pdbx_seq_one_letter_code
_entity_poly.pdbx_strand_id
1 'polypeptide(L)'
;MGKTYEGGAPLAEVVRSGFVEGVHRGSVVVLDAAGAPVAAAGDVTSPVFPRSASKPMQTIGMLRAGLPLTDPADLALVSASHAGEDFHLAGVHALLARAGLDASALHCPPDLPVGAAAREAVLRAGGGPTRVQMNCSGKHSGMLLTCEAAGWPLDGYWRPEHPLQQGLRAAVEEFTGEPAAAVGVDGCGAPVLAVSLTGLAGAYLRLVDAEPGSVPRAVADAMRAHPEIVGGTRADDTRLMRGVPGLLAKVGAEGVIAVGLPGVGAVAVKIDDGADRARMPVLVSALRRLGVDAPVLTEYAEVPLFGGGVPVGAVRPLW
;
A
#
# COMPACT_ATOMS: atom_id res chain seq x y z
N MET A 1 9.74 -27.63 3.93
CA MET A 1 8.49 -26.85 4.05
C MET A 1 8.92 -25.40 4.25
N GLY A 2 8.53 -24.48 3.36
CA GLY A 2 8.88 -23.06 3.53
C GLY A 2 8.30 -22.54 4.85
N LYS A 3 8.94 -21.54 5.48
CA LYS A 3 8.40 -20.90 6.68
C LYS A 3 7.00 -20.36 6.36
N THR A 4 5.99 -20.87 7.04
CA THR A 4 4.62 -20.37 6.97
C THR A 4 4.41 -19.35 8.07
N TYR A 5 3.70 -18.26 7.79
CA TYR A 5 3.33 -17.27 8.79
C TYR A 5 2.63 -17.94 9.99
N GLU A 6 3.21 -17.83 11.18
CA GLU A 6 2.77 -18.56 12.38
C GLU A 6 1.66 -17.83 13.17
N GLY A 7 1.26 -16.64 12.72
CA GLY A 7 0.25 -15.81 13.37
C GLY A 7 0.84 -14.81 14.36
N GLY A 8 0.02 -13.83 14.70
CA GLY A 8 0.42 -12.66 15.47
C GLY A 8 0.23 -12.76 16.97
N ALA A 9 0.77 -11.77 17.69
CA ALA A 9 0.46 -11.50 19.10
C ALA A 9 -0.84 -10.66 19.20
N PRO A 10 -1.51 -10.59 20.37
CA PRO A 10 -2.55 -9.59 20.60
C PRO A 10 -2.01 -8.17 20.34
N LEU A 11 -2.57 -7.43 19.39
CA LEU A 11 -2.13 -6.07 19.04
C LEU A 11 -3.14 -4.98 19.37
N ALA A 12 -4.43 -5.29 19.36
CA ALA A 12 -5.49 -4.35 19.71
C ALA A 12 -6.67 -5.07 20.36
N GLU A 13 -7.39 -4.36 21.21
CA GLU A 13 -8.64 -4.83 21.79
C GLU A 13 -9.81 -3.95 21.41
N VAL A 14 -10.99 -4.56 21.39
CA VAL A 14 -12.28 -3.92 21.18
C VAL A 14 -12.94 -3.84 22.55
N VAL A 15 -13.06 -2.63 23.09
CA VAL A 15 -13.65 -2.38 24.40
C VAL A 15 -14.99 -1.69 24.21
N ARG A 16 -16.08 -2.28 24.72
CA ARG A 16 -17.42 -1.71 24.74
C ARG A 16 -17.92 -1.61 26.17
N SER A 17 -18.31 -0.42 26.60
CA SER A 17 -18.84 -0.14 27.94
C SER A 17 -17.93 -0.67 29.05
N GLY A 18 -16.60 -0.57 28.86
CA GLY A 18 -15.59 -1.08 29.78
C GLY A 18 -15.31 -2.59 29.70
N PHE A 19 -16.04 -3.33 28.85
CA PHE A 19 -15.85 -4.76 28.65
C PHE A 19 -15.04 -5.05 27.37
N VAL A 20 -14.00 -5.88 27.48
CA VAL A 20 -13.21 -6.34 26.32
C VAL A 20 -14.01 -7.43 25.61
N GLU A 21 -14.65 -7.07 24.49
CA GLU A 21 -15.49 -8.00 23.71
C GLU A 21 -14.74 -8.68 22.56
N GLY A 22 -13.54 -8.20 22.22
CA GLY A 22 -12.74 -8.78 21.14
C GLY A 22 -11.27 -8.37 21.19
N VAL A 23 -10.43 -9.18 20.54
CA VAL A 23 -8.99 -8.96 20.42
C VAL A 23 -8.59 -9.21 18.97
N HIS A 24 -7.87 -8.26 18.38
CA HIS A 24 -7.21 -8.43 17.09
C HIS A 24 -5.77 -8.87 17.31
N ARG A 25 -5.41 -9.98 16.68
CA ARG A 25 -4.04 -10.49 16.65
C ARG A 25 -3.33 -10.02 15.39
N GLY A 26 -2.02 -9.92 15.44
CA GLY A 26 -1.21 -9.51 14.30
C GLY A 26 0.27 -9.43 14.61
N SER A 27 1.02 -8.99 13.61
CA SER A 27 2.44 -8.75 13.72
C SER A 27 2.78 -7.30 13.39
N VAL A 28 3.75 -6.76 14.10
CA VAL A 28 4.25 -5.40 13.90
C VAL A 28 5.73 -5.35 14.17
N VAL A 29 6.47 -4.64 13.32
CA VAL A 29 7.90 -4.35 13.50
C VAL A 29 8.14 -2.85 13.38
N VAL A 30 9.02 -2.34 14.23
CA VAL A 30 9.48 -0.96 14.27
C VAL A 30 10.98 -0.96 14.09
N LEU A 31 11.46 -0.32 13.04
CA LEU A 31 12.87 -0.13 12.74
C LEU A 31 13.26 1.32 13.00
N ASP A 32 14.42 1.56 13.59
CA ASP A 32 15.02 2.89 13.66
C ASP A 32 15.58 3.34 12.29
N ALA A 33 16.14 4.54 12.25
CA ALA A 33 16.78 5.11 11.05
C ALA A 33 17.98 4.30 10.54
N ALA A 34 18.61 3.47 11.36
CA ALA A 34 19.69 2.58 10.96
C ALA A 34 19.17 1.22 10.45
N GLY A 35 17.86 0.99 10.50
CA GLY A 35 17.21 -0.27 10.14
C GLY A 35 17.27 -1.33 11.24
N ALA A 36 17.68 -0.98 12.45
CA ALA A 36 17.70 -1.90 13.58
C ALA A 36 16.32 -1.98 14.25
N PRO A 37 15.87 -3.17 14.68
CA PRO A 37 14.57 -3.32 15.34
C PRO A 37 14.58 -2.66 16.73
N VAL A 38 13.71 -1.66 16.90
CA VAL A 38 13.46 -0.98 18.19
C VAL A 38 12.37 -1.71 18.97
N ALA A 39 11.38 -2.25 18.28
CA ALA A 39 10.31 -3.03 18.86
C ALA A 39 9.70 -3.98 17.84
N ALA A 40 9.17 -5.11 18.31
CA ALA A 40 8.39 -6.03 17.50
C ALA A 40 7.39 -6.81 18.38
N ALA A 41 6.30 -7.24 17.76
CA ALA A 41 5.34 -8.18 18.34
C ALA A 41 4.81 -9.11 17.25
N GLY A 42 4.55 -10.38 17.60
CA GLY A 42 4.14 -11.42 16.65
C GLY A 42 5.27 -11.95 15.76
N ASP A 43 4.92 -12.75 14.76
CA ASP A 43 5.85 -13.22 13.71
C ASP A 43 6.11 -12.13 12.66
N VAL A 44 7.30 -11.54 12.69
CA VAL A 44 7.72 -10.46 11.78
C VAL A 44 8.70 -10.91 10.70
N THR A 45 9.05 -12.20 10.68
CA THR A 45 10.11 -12.75 9.82
C THR A 45 9.60 -13.78 8.82
N SER A 46 8.49 -14.45 9.09
CA SER A 46 7.87 -15.31 8.10
C SER A 46 7.23 -14.50 6.98
N PRO A 47 7.20 -15.04 5.76
CA PRO A 47 6.68 -14.32 4.61
C PRO A 47 5.16 -14.16 4.69
N VAL A 48 4.70 -12.95 4.42
CA VAL A 48 3.30 -12.59 4.17
C VAL A 48 3.21 -11.95 2.79
N PHE A 49 2.02 -11.85 2.21
CA PHE A 49 1.82 -11.01 1.03
C PHE A 49 1.55 -9.57 1.48
N PRO A 50 2.42 -8.59 1.18
CA PRO A 50 2.15 -7.17 1.51
C PRO A 50 1.03 -6.56 0.66
N ARG A 51 0.65 -7.26 -0.41
CA ARG A 51 -0.34 -6.82 -1.40
C ARG A 51 0.07 -5.45 -1.95
N SER A 52 -0.85 -4.49 -1.95
CA SER A 52 -0.63 -3.16 -2.49
C SER A 52 0.49 -2.36 -1.79
N ALA A 53 0.95 -2.75 -0.60
CA ALA A 53 2.08 -2.11 0.05
C ALA A 53 3.40 -2.28 -0.73
N SER A 54 3.47 -3.20 -1.71
CA SER A 54 4.65 -3.40 -2.56
C SER A 54 4.71 -2.49 -3.80
N LYS A 55 3.65 -1.73 -4.11
CA LYS A 55 3.54 -0.95 -5.35
C LYS A 55 4.66 0.09 -5.56
N PRO A 56 5.18 0.80 -4.55
CA PRO A 56 6.28 1.74 -4.78
C PRO A 56 7.52 1.05 -5.38
N MET A 57 7.86 -0.15 -4.92
CA MET A 57 8.95 -0.95 -5.47
C MET A 57 8.64 -1.45 -6.90
N GLN A 58 7.37 -1.78 -7.19
CA GLN A 58 6.95 -2.08 -8.55
C GLN A 58 7.11 -0.87 -9.48
N THR A 59 6.74 0.33 -9.05
CA THR A 59 6.98 1.57 -9.81
C THR A 59 8.46 1.80 -10.10
N ILE A 60 9.33 1.55 -9.12
CA ILE A 60 10.79 1.62 -9.31
C ILE A 60 11.26 0.61 -10.36
N GLY A 61 10.79 -0.63 -10.29
CA GLY A 61 11.09 -1.66 -11.29
C GLY A 61 10.66 -1.24 -12.71
N MET A 62 9.48 -0.63 -12.83
CA MET A 62 8.99 -0.08 -14.10
C MET A 62 9.84 1.08 -14.62
N LEU A 63 10.22 2.03 -13.76
CA LEU A 63 11.09 3.16 -14.14
C LEU A 63 12.47 2.69 -14.60
N ARG A 64 13.07 1.73 -13.89
CA ARG A 64 14.35 1.11 -14.28
C ARG A 64 14.23 0.32 -15.59
N ALA A 65 13.04 -0.20 -15.91
CA ALA A 65 12.73 -0.88 -17.16
C ALA A 65 12.33 0.07 -18.31
N GLY A 66 12.36 1.39 -18.09
CA GLY A 66 12.15 2.39 -19.14
C GLY A 66 10.77 3.04 -19.19
N LEU A 67 9.93 2.90 -18.15
CA LEU A 67 8.65 3.62 -18.04
C LEU A 67 8.85 5.14 -18.23
N PRO A 68 8.30 5.77 -19.28
CA PRO A 68 8.63 7.15 -19.66
C PRO A 68 7.75 8.18 -18.92
N LEU A 69 7.72 8.12 -17.58
CA LEU A 69 6.93 9.04 -16.75
C LEU A 69 7.82 10.03 -16.01
N THR A 70 7.54 11.32 -16.20
CA THR A 70 8.23 12.43 -15.52
C THR A 70 7.31 13.26 -14.64
N ASP A 71 5.98 13.17 -14.83
CA ASP A 71 4.99 13.85 -13.99
C ASP A 71 4.84 13.12 -12.64
N PRO A 72 5.06 13.80 -11.50
CA PRO A 72 4.85 13.21 -10.18
C PRO A 72 3.43 12.65 -9.96
N ALA A 73 2.39 13.25 -10.53
CA ALA A 73 1.02 12.76 -10.39
C ALA A 73 0.83 11.39 -11.09
N ASP A 74 1.43 11.22 -12.27
CA ASP A 74 1.42 9.94 -13.00
C ASP A 74 2.19 8.86 -12.22
N LEU A 75 3.34 9.21 -11.63
CA LEU A 75 4.12 8.29 -10.79
C LEU A 75 3.37 7.86 -9.53
N ALA A 76 2.65 8.79 -8.90
CA ALA A 76 1.79 8.49 -7.77
C ALA A 76 0.65 7.55 -8.17
N LEU A 77 0.04 7.77 -9.34
CA LEU A 77 -1.05 6.92 -9.88
C LEU A 77 -0.58 5.50 -10.19
N VAL A 78 0.62 5.33 -10.75
CA VAL A 78 1.21 4.00 -11.00
C VAL A 78 1.51 3.27 -9.68
N SER A 79 1.78 4.02 -8.61
CA SER A 79 2.03 3.49 -7.26
C SER A 79 0.73 3.30 -6.43
N ALA A 80 -0.44 3.62 -7.00
CA ALA A 80 -1.68 3.77 -6.26
C ALA A 80 -2.47 2.47 -6.03
N SER A 81 -3.31 2.51 -4.99
CA SER A 81 -4.55 1.73 -4.91
C SER A 81 -5.72 2.72 -4.89
N HIS A 82 -5.98 3.37 -6.02
CA HIS A 82 -6.82 4.55 -6.04
C HIS A 82 -8.27 4.28 -5.62
N ALA A 83 -8.92 5.29 -5.04
CA ALA A 83 -10.33 5.24 -4.66
C ALA A 83 -11.29 5.21 -5.85
N GLY A 84 -10.82 5.53 -7.06
CA GLY A 84 -11.64 5.59 -8.29
C GLY A 84 -12.48 6.87 -8.39
N GLU A 85 -12.05 7.94 -7.72
CA GLU A 85 -12.56 9.31 -7.94
C GLU A 85 -12.20 9.81 -9.35
N ASP A 86 -12.92 10.80 -9.86
CA ASP A 86 -12.86 11.24 -11.27
C ASP A 86 -11.43 11.56 -11.76
N PHE A 87 -10.61 12.22 -10.94
CA PHE A 87 -9.23 12.54 -11.30
C PHE A 87 -8.34 11.28 -11.45
N HIS A 88 -8.63 10.21 -10.72
CA HIS A 88 -7.95 8.93 -10.92
C HIS A 88 -8.33 8.32 -12.27
N LEU A 89 -9.62 8.27 -12.57
CA LEU A 89 -10.11 7.66 -13.81
C LEU A 89 -9.61 8.45 -15.03
N ALA A 90 -9.59 9.78 -14.94
CA ALA A 90 -9.00 10.64 -15.96
C ALA A 90 -7.50 10.34 -16.17
N GLY A 91 -6.73 10.21 -15.09
CA GLY A 91 -5.31 9.83 -15.17
C GLY A 91 -5.09 8.46 -15.81
N VAL A 92 -5.90 7.46 -15.45
CA VAL A 92 -5.82 6.11 -16.03
C VAL A 92 -6.07 6.16 -17.54
N HIS A 93 -7.10 6.88 -17.98
CA HIS A 93 -7.39 7.08 -19.40
C HIS A 93 -6.26 7.81 -20.13
N ALA A 94 -5.70 8.85 -19.53
CA ALA A 94 -4.57 9.59 -20.11
C ALA A 94 -3.34 8.70 -20.28
N LEU A 95 -2.98 7.89 -19.27
CA LEU A 95 -1.86 6.95 -19.35
C LEU A 95 -2.06 5.89 -20.43
N LEU A 96 -3.28 5.34 -20.57
CA LEU A 96 -3.58 4.38 -21.65
C LEU A 96 -3.48 5.03 -23.03
N ALA A 97 -4.03 6.24 -23.19
CA ALA A 97 -3.99 6.97 -24.46
C ALA A 97 -2.56 7.28 -24.91
N ARG A 98 -1.62 7.48 -23.98
CA ARG A 98 -0.19 7.68 -24.30
C ARG A 98 0.46 6.48 -24.98
N ALA A 99 -0.02 5.26 -24.71
CA ALA A 99 0.40 4.04 -25.39
C ALA A 99 -0.47 3.72 -26.63
N GLY A 100 -1.40 4.60 -27.01
CA GLY A 100 -2.40 4.32 -28.05
C GLY A 100 -3.39 3.21 -27.66
N LEU A 101 -3.59 2.97 -26.36
CA LEU A 101 -4.44 1.91 -25.82
C LEU A 101 -5.73 2.46 -25.22
N ASP A 102 -6.71 1.58 -25.02
CA ASP A 102 -7.93 1.85 -24.27
C ASP A 102 -8.07 0.88 -23.08
N ALA A 103 -9.20 0.97 -22.37
CA ALA A 103 -9.49 0.17 -21.20
C ALA A 103 -9.51 -1.35 -21.45
N SER A 104 -9.67 -1.81 -22.71
CA SER A 104 -9.67 -3.23 -23.06
C SER A 104 -8.29 -3.89 -22.93
N ALA A 105 -7.20 -3.09 -22.97
CA ALA A 105 -5.84 -3.57 -22.77
C ALA A 105 -5.54 -3.93 -21.31
N LEU A 106 -6.35 -3.45 -20.36
CA LEU A 106 -6.15 -3.72 -18.93
C LEU A 106 -6.48 -5.18 -18.59
N HIS A 107 -5.57 -5.84 -17.87
CA HIS A 107 -5.83 -7.19 -17.36
C HIS A 107 -6.69 -7.21 -16.09
N CYS A 108 -6.57 -6.19 -15.22
CA CYS A 108 -7.30 -6.14 -13.95
C CYS A 108 -8.81 -6.27 -14.19
N PRO A 109 -9.53 -7.04 -13.35
CA PRO A 109 -10.93 -7.34 -13.58
C PRO A 109 -11.78 -6.06 -13.57
N PRO A 110 -12.94 -6.05 -14.25
CA PRO A 110 -13.92 -5.01 -14.03
C PRO A 110 -14.33 -4.96 -12.56
N ASP A 111 -14.32 -3.78 -11.96
CA ASP A 111 -14.77 -3.58 -10.59
C ASP A 111 -15.45 -2.20 -10.44
N LEU A 112 -16.15 -2.00 -9.33
CA LEU A 112 -16.58 -0.67 -8.90
C LEU A 112 -15.45 0.05 -8.16
N PRO A 113 -15.50 1.38 -8.02
CA PRO A 113 -14.54 2.12 -7.22
C PRO A 113 -14.53 1.60 -5.79
N VAL A 114 -13.35 1.47 -5.18
CA VAL A 114 -13.24 1.08 -3.77
C VAL A 114 -13.66 2.23 -2.85
N GLY A 115 -13.53 3.49 -3.29
CA GLY A 115 -13.98 4.66 -2.56
C GLY A 115 -15.50 4.73 -2.50
N ALA A 116 -16.06 4.73 -1.29
CA ALA A 116 -17.52 4.69 -1.08
C ALA A 116 -18.30 5.78 -1.86
N ALA A 117 -17.81 7.03 -1.84
CA ALA A 117 -18.48 8.13 -2.55
C ALA A 117 -18.46 7.95 -4.08
N ALA A 118 -17.31 7.55 -4.63
CA ALA A 118 -17.16 7.28 -6.07
C ALA A 118 -18.03 6.08 -6.49
N ARG A 119 -18.06 5.02 -5.67
CA ARG A 119 -18.93 3.86 -5.87
C ARG A 119 -20.40 4.23 -5.91
N GLU A 120 -20.86 5.01 -4.93
CA GLU A 120 -22.24 5.49 -4.89
C GLU A 120 -22.58 6.36 -6.10
N ALA A 121 -21.66 7.21 -6.54
CA ALA A 121 -21.87 8.06 -7.71
C ALA A 121 -22.08 7.22 -8.99
N VAL A 122 -21.23 6.22 -9.22
CA VAL A 122 -21.37 5.28 -10.36
C VAL A 122 -22.72 4.57 -10.32
N LEU A 123 -23.10 4.02 -9.17
CA LEU A 123 -24.36 3.28 -9.03
C LEU A 123 -25.58 4.18 -9.20
N ARG A 124 -25.57 5.40 -8.65
CA ARG A 124 -26.66 6.38 -8.82
C ARG A 124 -26.83 6.82 -10.27
N ALA A 125 -25.73 6.87 -11.02
CA ALA A 125 -25.76 7.17 -12.45
C ALA A 125 -26.21 5.97 -13.33
N GLY A 126 -26.54 4.82 -12.72
CA GLY A 126 -26.88 3.59 -13.45
C GLY A 126 -25.68 2.89 -14.09
N GLY A 127 -24.46 3.27 -13.69
CA GLY A 127 -23.22 2.66 -14.14
C GLY A 127 -22.95 1.30 -13.48
N GLY A 128 -21.92 0.62 -13.96
CA GLY A 128 -21.50 -0.69 -13.47
C GLY A 128 -19.98 -0.83 -13.40
N PRO A 129 -19.49 -2.00 -12.99
CA PRO A 129 -18.06 -2.26 -12.85
C PRO A 129 -17.33 -2.14 -14.20
N THR A 130 -16.15 -1.52 -14.20
CA THR A 130 -15.27 -1.44 -15.37
C THR A 130 -13.81 -1.63 -14.96
N ARG A 131 -12.93 -1.96 -15.91
CA ARG A 131 -11.52 -2.19 -15.62
C ARG A 131 -10.79 -0.94 -15.14
N VAL A 132 -11.20 0.24 -15.61
CA VAL A 132 -10.62 1.53 -15.22
C VAL A 132 -10.98 1.89 -13.78
N GLN A 133 -12.18 1.51 -13.32
CA GLN A 133 -12.63 1.75 -11.95
C GLN A 133 -11.92 0.87 -10.91
N MET A 134 -11.34 -0.27 -11.33
CA MET A 134 -10.59 -1.15 -10.45
C MET A 134 -9.36 -0.44 -9.89
N ASN A 135 -9.16 -0.50 -8.56
CA ASN A 135 -8.19 0.31 -7.82
C ASN A 135 -6.71 0.14 -8.22
N CYS A 136 -6.36 -0.89 -8.99
CA CYS A 136 -5.03 -1.14 -9.51
C CYS A 136 -4.86 -0.69 -10.97
N SER A 137 -5.90 -0.15 -11.62
CA SER A 137 -5.85 0.15 -13.05
C SER A 137 -4.73 1.14 -13.40
N GLY A 138 -4.43 2.11 -12.53
CA GLY A 138 -3.25 3.00 -12.66
C GLY A 138 -1.91 2.24 -12.74
N LYS A 139 -1.69 1.28 -11.85
CA LYS A 139 -0.53 0.36 -11.90
C LYS A 139 -0.52 -0.43 -13.20
N HIS A 140 -1.68 -0.92 -13.64
CA HIS A 140 -1.81 -1.67 -14.89
C HIS A 140 -1.51 -0.82 -16.14
N SER A 141 -1.89 0.46 -16.14
CA SER A 141 -1.50 1.40 -17.20
C SER A 141 0.01 1.64 -17.21
N GLY A 142 0.64 1.80 -16.04
CA GLY A 142 2.10 1.91 -15.95
C GLY A 142 2.82 0.66 -16.47
N MET A 143 2.29 -0.53 -16.15
CA MET A 143 2.82 -1.80 -16.67
C MET A 143 2.76 -1.87 -18.21
N LEU A 144 1.64 -1.46 -18.81
CA LEU A 144 1.47 -1.42 -20.27
C LEU A 144 2.42 -0.42 -20.93
N LEU A 145 2.54 0.80 -20.39
CA LEU A 145 3.48 1.81 -20.88
C LEU A 145 4.94 1.36 -20.78
N THR A 146 5.28 0.60 -19.74
CA THR A 146 6.62 0.02 -19.59
C THR A 146 6.87 -1.02 -20.68
N CYS A 147 5.91 -1.92 -20.93
CA CYS A 147 6.04 -2.90 -22.01
C CYS A 147 6.19 -2.22 -23.37
N GLU A 148 5.38 -1.20 -23.66
CA GLU A 148 5.45 -0.45 -24.92
C GLU A 148 6.82 0.21 -25.10
N ALA A 149 7.31 0.95 -24.10
CA ALA A 149 8.61 1.61 -24.14
C ALA A 149 9.80 0.62 -24.25
N ALA A 150 9.69 -0.55 -23.64
CA ALA A 150 10.72 -1.59 -23.68
C ALA A 150 10.62 -2.50 -24.92
N GLY A 151 9.61 -2.33 -25.78
CA GLY A 151 9.36 -3.21 -26.93
C GLY A 151 8.97 -4.64 -26.53
N TRP A 152 8.39 -4.83 -25.35
CA TRP A 152 7.90 -6.12 -24.86
C TRP A 152 6.45 -6.38 -25.27
N PRO A 153 6.02 -7.67 -25.30
CA PRO A 153 4.63 -8.00 -25.52
C PRO A 153 3.69 -7.27 -24.55
N LEU A 154 2.59 -6.73 -25.08
CA LEU A 154 1.51 -6.21 -24.24
C LEU A 154 0.69 -7.38 -23.69
N ASP A 155 0.37 -8.39 -24.48
CA ASP A 155 -0.36 -9.56 -23.96
C ASP A 155 0.50 -10.35 -22.95
N GLY A 156 -0.12 -10.76 -21.85
CA GLY A 156 0.55 -11.53 -20.80
C GLY A 156 1.47 -10.74 -19.89
N TYR A 157 1.45 -9.40 -19.90
CA TYR A 157 2.27 -8.56 -19.00
C TYR A 157 2.08 -8.86 -17.50
N TRP A 158 0.97 -9.50 -17.13
CA TRP A 158 0.63 -9.94 -15.77
C TRP A 158 1.15 -11.34 -15.41
N ARG A 159 1.79 -12.05 -16.34
CA ARG A 159 2.30 -13.40 -16.10
C ARG A 159 3.68 -13.35 -15.44
N PRO A 160 3.97 -14.19 -14.43
CA PRO A 160 5.24 -14.17 -13.72
C PRO A 160 6.48 -14.24 -14.62
N GLU A 161 6.41 -14.96 -15.75
CA GLU A 161 7.52 -15.16 -16.68
C GLU A 161 7.78 -13.94 -17.57
N HIS A 162 6.85 -12.99 -17.62
CA HIS A 162 6.98 -11.79 -18.45
C HIS A 162 8.18 -10.94 -17.99
N PRO A 163 9.03 -10.39 -18.89
CA PRO A 163 10.20 -9.59 -18.52
C PRO A 163 9.88 -8.45 -17.55
N LEU A 164 8.72 -7.80 -17.75
CA LEU A 164 8.17 -6.83 -16.80
C LEU A 164 8.10 -7.38 -15.38
N GLN A 165 7.41 -8.51 -15.17
CA GLN A 165 7.19 -9.07 -13.83
C GLN A 165 8.49 -9.54 -13.19
N GLN A 166 9.45 -10.02 -13.97
CA GLN A 166 10.80 -10.34 -13.50
C GLN A 166 11.53 -9.08 -13.00
N GLY A 167 11.43 -7.96 -13.72
CA GLY A 167 11.95 -6.66 -13.28
C GLY A 167 11.27 -6.12 -12.02
N LEU A 168 9.94 -6.25 -11.93
CA LEU A 168 9.20 -5.86 -10.72
C LEU A 168 9.60 -6.72 -9.51
N ARG A 169 9.79 -8.02 -9.72
CA ARG A 169 10.26 -8.94 -8.70
C ARG A 169 11.65 -8.57 -8.21
N ALA A 170 12.59 -8.32 -9.12
CA ALA A 170 13.95 -7.92 -8.76
C ALA A 170 13.95 -6.65 -7.91
N ALA A 171 13.14 -5.64 -8.28
CA ALA A 171 13.01 -4.41 -7.50
C ALA A 171 12.41 -4.65 -6.10
N VAL A 172 11.39 -5.51 -5.98
CA VAL A 172 10.84 -5.87 -4.66
C VAL A 172 11.88 -6.58 -3.80
N GLU A 173 12.56 -7.61 -4.33
CA GLU A 173 13.56 -8.39 -3.59
C GLU A 173 14.77 -7.55 -3.16
N GLU A 174 15.23 -6.63 -4.02
CA GLU A 174 16.28 -5.65 -3.68
C GLU A 174 15.86 -4.77 -2.50
N PHE A 175 14.67 -4.18 -2.59
CA PHE A 175 14.19 -3.24 -1.58
C PHE A 175 13.80 -3.92 -0.27
N THR A 176 13.33 -5.15 -0.29
CA THR A 176 13.09 -5.91 0.95
C THR A 176 14.38 -6.53 1.50
N GLY A 177 15.42 -6.67 0.67
CA GLY A 177 16.69 -7.28 1.05
C GLY A 177 16.60 -8.79 1.22
N GLU A 178 15.60 -9.42 0.60
CA GLU A 178 15.33 -10.85 0.70
C GLU A 178 14.64 -11.37 -0.57
N PRO A 179 14.89 -12.64 -0.96
CA PRO A 179 14.17 -13.25 -2.06
C PRO A 179 12.69 -13.47 -1.70
N ALA A 180 11.80 -13.34 -2.69
CA ALA A 180 10.40 -13.63 -2.51
C ALA A 180 10.21 -15.12 -2.19
N ALA A 181 9.64 -15.41 -1.03
CA ALA A 181 9.47 -16.79 -0.56
C ALA A 181 8.38 -17.55 -1.33
N ALA A 182 7.42 -16.82 -1.89
CA ALA A 182 6.35 -17.34 -2.73
C ALA A 182 5.85 -16.27 -3.72
N VAL A 183 5.29 -16.74 -4.83
CA VAL A 183 4.59 -15.90 -5.81
C VAL A 183 3.13 -16.35 -5.86
N GLY A 184 2.21 -15.45 -5.56
CA GLY A 184 0.77 -15.67 -5.68
C GLY A 184 0.16 -14.82 -6.79
N VAL A 185 -1.16 -14.91 -6.95
CA VAL A 185 -1.94 -14.04 -7.84
C VAL A 185 -2.75 -13.06 -6.99
N ASP A 186 -2.60 -11.76 -7.26
CA ASP A 186 -3.32 -10.69 -6.58
C ASP A 186 -4.77 -10.57 -7.10
N GLY A 187 -5.64 -9.85 -6.39
CA GLY A 187 -7.02 -9.59 -6.83
C GLY A 187 -7.10 -8.84 -8.16
N CYS A 188 -6.03 -8.16 -8.56
CA CYS A 188 -5.89 -7.53 -9.88
C CYS A 188 -5.42 -8.48 -11.00
N GLY A 189 -5.13 -9.75 -10.68
CA GLY A 189 -4.64 -10.75 -11.63
C GLY A 189 -3.12 -10.72 -11.89
N ALA A 190 -2.39 -9.72 -11.37
CA ALA A 190 -0.93 -9.66 -11.44
C ALA A 190 -0.24 -10.42 -10.29
N PRO A 191 1.06 -10.72 -10.37
CA PRO A 191 1.78 -11.43 -9.33
C PRO A 191 1.86 -10.63 -8.02
N VAL A 192 1.79 -11.34 -6.89
CA VAL A 192 2.09 -10.80 -5.57
C VAL A 192 3.21 -11.62 -4.93
N LEU A 193 4.17 -10.94 -4.29
CA LEU A 193 5.41 -11.53 -3.79
C LEU A 193 5.37 -11.60 -2.27
N ALA A 194 5.66 -12.78 -1.72
CA ALA A 194 5.65 -12.98 -0.27
C ALA A 194 7.01 -12.60 0.32
N VAL A 195 7.00 -11.70 1.30
CA VAL A 195 8.17 -11.17 2.02
C VAL A 195 7.83 -10.97 3.50
N SER A 196 8.83 -10.88 4.35
CA SER A 196 8.68 -10.61 5.77
C SER A 196 8.23 -9.17 6.04
N LEU A 197 7.60 -8.93 7.20
CA LEU A 197 7.30 -7.56 7.65
C LEU A 197 8.57 -6.77 7.91
N THR A 198 9.64 -7.43 8.37
CA THR A 198 10.96 -6.82 8.57
C THR A 198 11.52 -6.30 7.25
N GLY A 199 11.50 -7.13 6.20
CA GLY A 199 11.91 -6.74 4.85
C GLY A 199 11.02 -5.62 4.29
N LEU A 200 9.71 -5.68 4.51
CA LEU A 200 8.79 -4.63 4.09
C LEU A 200 9.08 -3.28 4.78
N ALA A 201 9.28 -3.25 6.10
CA ALA A 201 9.66 -2.03 6.81
C ALA A 201 11.01 -1.49 6.31
N GLY A 202 11.99 -2.37 6.11
CA GLY A 202 13.29 -2.01 5.54
C GLY A 202 13.19 -1.40 4.13
N ALA A 203 12.26 -1.90 3.31
CA ALA A 203 11.97 -1.31 2.00
C ALA A 203 11.49 0.13 2.10
N TYR A 204 10.56 0.42 3.03
CA TYR A 204 10.07 1.78 3.24
C TYR A 204 11.13 2.72 3.78
N LEU A 205 12.01 2.23 4.65
CA LEU A 205 13.17 3.00 5.12
C LEU A 205 14.10 3.36 3.94
N ARG A 206 14.45 2.38 3.09
CA ARG A 206 15.28 2.61 1.89
C ARG A 206 14.64 3.57 0.89
N LEU A 207 13.31 3.58 0.76
CA LEU A 207 12.60 4.52 -0.11
C LEU A 207 12.72 5.96 0.38
N VAL A 208 12.54 6.19 1.68
CA VAL A 208 12.52 7.54 2.25
C VAL A 208 13.91 8.13 2.44
N ASP A 209 14.92 7.28 2.65
CA ASP A 209 16.33 7.67 2.77
C ASP A 209 17.08 7.66 1.43
N ALA A 210 16.39 7.35 0.32
CA ALA A 210 17.01 7.37 -0.99
C ALA A 210 17.53 8.78 -1.37
N GLU A 211 18.69 8.80 -2.02
CA GLU A 211 19.36 10.02 -2.45
C GLU A 211 18.45 10.92 -3.31
N PRO A 212 18.41 12.24 -3.06
CA PRO A 212 17.71 13.20 -3.92
C PRO A 212 18.03 13.01 -5.40
N GLY A 213 17.00 12.98 -6.25
CA GLY A 213 17.13 12.78 -7.69
C GLY A 213 17.27 11.31 -8.15
N SER A 214 17.41 10.36 -7.23
CA SER A 214 17.35 8.93 -7.57
C SER A 214 15.91 8.49 -7.91
N VAL A 215 15.78 7.41 -8.69
CA VAL A 215 14.48 6.81 -9.05
C VAL A 215 13.63 6.47 -7.80
N PRO A 216 14.17 5.81 -6.75
CA PRO A 216 13.39 5.50 -5.55
C PRO A 216 12.89 6.76 -4.84
N ARG A 217 13.73 7.79 -4.79
CA ARG A 217 13.37 9.07 -4.18
C ARG A 217 12.28 9.79 -4.97
N ALA A 218 12.34 9.78 -6.29
CA ALA A 218 11.30 10.35 -7.15
C ALA A 218 9.93 9.69 -6.91
N VAL A 219 9.88 8.36 -6.72
CA VAL A 219 8.63 7.64 -6.40
C VAL A 219 8.10 8.04 -5.01
N ALA A 220 8.96 8.08 -4.00
CA ALA A 220 8.57 8.49 -2.64
C ALA A 220 8.08 9.95 -2.60
N ASP A 221 8.76 10.85 -3.30
CA ASP A 221 8.39 12.26 -3.41
C ASP A 221 7.05 12.44 -4.15
N ALA A 222 6.86 11.74 -5.27
CA ALA A 222 5.60 11.75 -6.03
C ALA A 222 4.39 11.32 -5.18
N MET A 223 4.52 10.22 -4.44
CA MET A 223 3.46 9.73 -3.55
C MET A 223 3.13 10.73 -2.43
N ARG A 224 4.14 11.36 -1.83
CA ARG A 224 3.96 12.38 -0.79
C ARG A 224 3.38 13.69 -1.32
N ALA A 225 3.71 14.06 -2.55
CA ALA A 225 3.20 15.26 -3.21
C ALA A 225 1.75 15.10 -3.67
N HIS A 226 1.35 13.88 -4.05
CA HIS A 226 0.01 13.55 -4.53
C HIS A 226 -0.64 12.39 -3.75
N PRO A 227 -0.77 12.52 -2.42
CA PRO A 227 -1.22 11.44 -1.57
C PRO A 227 -2.67 11.02 -1.91
N GLU A 228 -3.52 11.97 -2.29
CA GLU A 228 -4.88 11.69 -2.74
C GLU A 228 -4.95 10.87 -4.02
N ILE A 229 -3.93 10.90 -4.88
CA ILE A 229 -3.85 10.02 -6.07
C ILE A 229 -3.51 8.58 -5.66
N VAL A 230 -2.76 8.42 -4.57
CA VAL A 230 -2.32 7.09 -4.08
C VAL A 230 -3.49 6.29 -3.50
N GLY A 231 -4.28 6.90 -2.62
CA GLY A 231 -5.34 6.21 -1.87
C GLY A 231 -6.75 6.77 -2.07
N GLY A 232 -6.89 8.00 -2.53
CA GLY A 232 -8.13 8.78 -2.54
C GLY A 232 -8.22 9.80 -1.42
N THR A 233 -9.09 10.79 -1.59
CA THR A 233 -9.20 11.99 -0.75
C THR A 233 -9.37 11.71 0.75
N ARG A 234 -9.98 10.56 1.10
CA ARG A 234 -10.28 10.16 2.48
C ARG A 234 -9.48 8.95 2.99
N ALA A 235 -8.51 8.44 2.22
CA ALA A 235 -7.78 7.23 2.58
C ALA A 235 -6.79 7.45 3.72
N ASP A 236 -6.52 6.38 4.49
CA ASP A 236 -5.61 6.42 5.64
C ASP A 236 -4.19 6.86 5.24
N ASP A 237 -3.64 6.29 4.16
CA ASP A 237 -2.33 6.66 3.64
C ASP A 237 -2.31 8.13 3.19
N THR A 238 -3.41 8.63 2.61
CA THR A 238 -3.53 10.05 2.24
C THR A 238 -3.48 10.97 3.46
N ARG A 239 -4.26 10.66 4.49
CA ARG A 239 -4.33 11.46 5.72
C ARG A 239 -3.02 11.43 6.49
N LEU A 240 -2.37 10.27 6.56
CA LEU A 240 -1.05 10.11 7.17
C LEU A 240 0.01 10.96 6.47
N MET A 241 0.14 10.85 5.14
CA MET A 241 1.16 11.59 4.39
C MET A 241 0.95 13.12 4.44
N ARG A 242 -0.31 13.58 4.54
CA ARG A 242 -0.63 15.00 4.74
C ARG A 242 -0.37 15.47 6.18
N GLY A 243 -0.62 14.62 7.17
CA GLY A 243 -0.60 15.00 8.58
C GLY A 243 0.74 14.80 9.29
N VAL A 244 1.66 14.00 8.73
CA VAL A 244 3.00 13.78 9.27
C VAL A 244 4.04 14.19 8.21
N PRO A 245 4.70 15.35 8.35
CA PRO A 245 5.64 15.85 7.36
C PRO A 245 6.74 14.84 7.02
N GLY A 246 6.91 14.57 5.72
CA GLY A 246 7.94 13.65 5.21
C GLY A 246 7.59 12.17 5.32
N LEU A 247 6.49 11.79 5.97
CA LEU A 247 6.09 10.38 6.07
C LEU A 247 5.64 9.84 4.72
N LEU A 248 6.11 8.66 4.35
CA LEU A 248 5.60 7.86 3.24
C LEU A 248 4.75 6.73 3.82
N ALA A 249 3.55 6.53 3.30
CA ALA A 249 2.65 5.46 3.74
C ALA A 249 2.02 4.74 2.55
N LYS A 250 1.77 3.44 2.72
CA LYS A 250 0.93 2.68 1.79
C LYS A 250 0.18 1.56 2.51
N VAL A 251 -1.14 1.55 2.32
CA VAL A 251 -1.98 0.44 2.74
C VAL A 251 -1.89 -0.74 1.76
N GLY A 252 -1.84 -1.94 2.32
CA GLY A 252 -2.08 -3.22 1.66
C GLY A 252 -3.40 -3.85 2.13
N ALA A 253 -4.01 -4.68 1.27
CA ALA A 253 -5.15 -5.51 1.67
C ALA A 253 -4.76 -6.50 2.77
N GLU A 254 -5.75 -7.19 3.36
CA GLU A 254 -5.53 -8.15 4.45
C GLU A 254 -4.85 -7.51 5.67
N GLY A 255 -5.21 -6.26 6.03
CA GLY A 255 -4.77 -5.62 7.26
C GLY A 255 -3.30 -5.18 7.26
N VAL A 256 -2.68 -4.99 6.09
CA VAL A 256 -1.28 -4.57 5.96
C VAL A 256 -1.15 -3.05 5.84
N ILE A 257 -0.16 -2.46 6.50
CA ILE A 257 0.33 -1.11 6.21
C ILE A 257 1.83 -1.05 6.44
N ALA A 258 2.53 -0.30 5.61
CA ALA A 258 3.93 0.04 5.81
C ALA A 258 4.13 1.56 5.70
N VAL A 259 5.01 2.09 6.54
CA VAL A 259 5.36 3.51 6.58
C VAL A 259 6.87 3.67 6.78
N GLY A 260 7.41 4.78 6.26
CA GLY A 260 8.78 5.22 6.50
C GLY A 260 8.81 6.72 6.73
N LEU A 261 9.73 7.18 7.58
CA LEU A 261 9.97 8.59 7.86
C LEU A 261 11.48 8.87 7.83
N PRO A 262 11.97 9.74 6.92
CA PRO A 262 13.40 9.95 6.73
C PRO A 262 14.12 10.34 8.02
N GLY A 263 15.26 9.69 8.30
CA GLY A 263 16.06 9.95 9.49
C GLY A 263 15.42 9.57 10.83
N VAL A 264 14.23 8.95 10.82
CA VAL A 264 13.52 8.52 12.03
C VAL A 264 13.39 6.99 12.08
N GLY A 265 12.83 6.38 11.05
CA GLY A 265 12.61 4.93 11.03
C GLY A 265 11.44 4.49 10.16
N ALA A 266 11.07 3.22 10.29
CA ALA A 266 9.98 2.60 9.52
C ALA A 266 9.16 1.61 10.35
N VAL A 267 7.91 1.40 9.95
CA VAL A 267 7.00 0.45 10.60
C VAL A 267 6.30 -0.38 9.53
N ALA A 268 6.13 -1.67 9.78
CA ALA A 268 5.20 -2.52 9.04
C ALA A 268 4.27 -3.28 9.99
N VAL A 269 2.99 -3.34 9.65
CA VAL A 269 1.92 -3.99 10.43
C VAL A 269 1.17 -4.98 9.54
N LYS A 270 0.77 -6.13 10.11
CA LYS A 270 -0.23 -7.07 9.59
C LYS A 270 -1.23 -7.38 10.71
N ILE A 271 -2.51 -7.18 10.47
CA ILE A 271 -3.57 -7.71 11.35
C ILE A 271 -4.03 -9.06 10.79
N ASP A 272 -4.04 -10.13 11.60
CA ASP A 272 -4.21 -11.52 11.14
C ASP A 272 -5.52 -11.74 10.38
N ASP A 273 -6.64 -11.24 10.91
CA ASP A 273 -7.98 -11.34 10.32
C ASP A 273 -8.25 -10.33 9.19
N GLY A 274 -7.23 -9.53 8.85
CA GLY A 274 -7.30 -8.52 7.81
C GLY A 274 -8.11 -7.27 8.19
N ALA A 275 -8.52 -7.12 9.45
CA ALA A 275 -9.41 -6.03 9.86
C ALA A 275 -8.75 -4.65 9.82
N ASP A 276 -9.38 -3.71 9.10
CA ASP A 276 -8.93 -2.32 9.01
C ASP A 276 -8.99 -1.57 10.35
N ARG A 277 -10.03 -1.83 11.16
CA ARG A 277 -10.30 -1.09 12.41
C ARG A 277 -9.20 -1.20 13.47
N ALA A 278 -8.35 -2.24 13.40
CA ALA A 278 -7.22 -2.43 14.31
C ALA A 278 -5.91 -1.87 13.75
N ARG A 279 -5.79 -1.77 12.42
CA ARG A 279 -4.55 -1.41 11.73
C ARG A 279 -4.00 -0.04 12.16
N MET A 280 -4.88 0.97 12.20
CA MET A 280 -4.48 2.34 12.51
C MET A 280 -4.09 2.57 13.98
N PRO A 281 -4.86 2.11 14.98
CA PRO A 281 -4.43 2.16 16.39
C PRO A 281 -3.06 1.51 16.64
N VAL A 282 -2.83 0.34 16.02
CA VAL A 282 -1.55 -0.38 16.12
C VAL A 282 -0.41 0.42 15.49
N LEU A 283 -0.61 0.96 14.29
CA LEU A 283 0.39 1.80 13.61
C LEU A 283 0.74 3.05 14.41
N VAL A 284 -0.26 3.73 15.00
CA VAL A 284 -0.03 4.91 15.84
C VAL A 284 0.82 4.57 17.05
N SER A 285 0.51 3.47 17.75
CA SER A 285 1.34 2.97 18.85
C SER A 285 2.78 2.71 18.39
N ALA A 286 2.96 2.17 17.19
CA ALA A 286 4.27 1.90 16.61
C ALA A 286 5.08 3.18 16.35
N LEU A 287 4.46 4.16 15.70
CA LEU A 287 5.08 5.44 15.34
C LEU A 287 5.50 6.23 16.59
N ARG A 288 4.72 6.15 17.68
CA ARG A 288 5.06 6.77 18.96
C ARG A 288 6.32 6.17 19.59
N ARG A 289 6.65 4.90 19.34
CA ARG A 289 7.93 4.29 19.77
C ARG A 289 9.14 4.87 19.04
N LEU A 290 8.93 5.47 17.87
CA LEU A 290 9.93 6.26 17.14
C LEU A 290 9.93 7.74 17.53
N GLY A 291 9.14 8.13 18.54
CA GLY A 291 9.00 9.52 18.97
C GLY A 291 8.20 10.40 18.00
N VAL A 292 7.46 9.82 17.06
CA VAL A 292 6.63 10.56 16.11
C VAL A 292 5.30 10.93 16.77
N ASP A 293 4.96 12.21 16.75
CA ASP A 293 3.68 12.72 17.19
C ASP A 293 3.11 13.73 16.19
N ALA A 294 1.79 13.71 16.01
CA ALA A 294 1.06 14.62 15.14
C ALA A 294 -0.45 14.57 15.45
N PRO A 295 -1.22 15.64 15.16
CA PRO A 295 -2.67 15.65 15.38
C PRO A 295 -3.38 14.46 14.72
N VAL A 296 -3.02 14.11 13.48
CA VAL A 296 -3.61 12.98 12.76
C VAL A 296 -3.39 11.64 13.47
N LEU A 297 -2.26 11.46 14.17
CA LEU A 297 -1.98 10.23 14.91
C LEU A 297 -2.83 10.15 16.17
N THR A 298 -3.15 11.27 16.80
CA THR A 298 -4.09 11.30 17.93
C THR A 298 -5.49 10.87 17.52
N GLU A 299 -5.95 11.30 16.33
CA GLU A 299 -7.25 10.88 15.78
C GLU A 299 -7.32 9.38 15.47
N TYR A 300 -6.19 8.78 15.08
CA TYR A 300 -6.09 7.35 14.76
C TYR A 300 -5.70 6.46 15.94
N ALA A 301 -5.35 7.04 17.08
CA ALA A 301 -4.90 6.30 18.26
C ALA A 301 -5.98 5.33 18.77
N GLU A 302 -7.24 5.71 18.64
CA GLU A 302 -8.41 4.91 19.01
C GLU A 302 -9.50 5.03 17.96
N VAL A 303 -10.16 3.92 17.64
CA VAL A 303 -11.34 3.92 16.74
C VAL A 303 -12.60 3.86 17.60
N PRO A 304 -13.41 4.93 17.68
CA PRO A 304 -14.57 4.96 18.54
C PRO A 304 -15.63 3.93 18.13
N LEU A 305 -16.20 3.27 19.13
CA LEU A 305 -17.37 2.41 18.99
C LEU A 305 -18.60 3.18 19.47
N PHE A 306 -19.66 3.16 18.66
CA PHE A 306 -20.90 3.84 18.99
C PHE A 306 -21.99 2.85 19.40
N GLY A 307 -22.87 3.29 20.30
CA GLY A 307 -24.12 2.63 20.69
C GLY A 307 -25.22 3.69 20.78
N GLY A 308 -26.29 3.55 20.00
CA GLY A 308 -27.33 4.59 19.92
C GLY A 308 -26.82 5.96 19.43
N GLY A 309 -25.71 5.99 18.69
CA GLY A 309 -25.08 7.22 18.20
C GLY A 309 -24.13 7.92 19.16
N VAL A 310 -23.96 7.43 20.40
CA VAL A 310 -22.99 7.97 21.36
C VAL A 310 -21.76 7.06 21.49
N PRO A 311 -20.54 7.61 21.73
CA PRO A 311 -19.38 6.78 22.01
C PRO A 311 -19.61 5.94 23.26
N VAL A 312 -19.42 4.63 23.14
CA VAL A 312 -19.53 3.65 24.24
C VAL A 312 -18.24 2.87 24.46
N GLY A 313 -17.21 3.13 23.66
CA GLY A 313 -15.98 2.35 23.71
C GLY A 313 -15.07 2.66 22.53
N ALA A 314 -14.03 1.87 22.35
CA ALA A 314 -13.07 2.04 21.27
C ALA A 314 -12.33 0.75 20.92
N VAL A 315 -11.76 0.71 19.72
CA VAL A 315 -10.62 -0.16 19.40
C VAL A 315 -9.35 0.57 19.79
N ARG A 316 -8.52 -0.02 20.67
CA ARG A 316 -7.27 0.58 21.17
C ARG A 316 -6.09 -0.38 21.09
N PRO A 317 -4.84 0.11 20.95
CA PRO A 317 -3.67 -0.77 20.85
C PRO A 317 -3.36 -1.39 22.22
N LEU A 318 -2.81 -2.61 22.20
CA LEU A 318 -2.41 -3.39 23.39
C LEU A 318 -0.91 -3.66 23.51
N TRP A 319 -0.20 -3.54 22.40
CA TRP A 319 1.17 -4.04 22.28
C TRP A 319 2.20 -3.00 22.69
#